data_AF-A0A0L0SFM4-F1
#
_entry.id   AF-A0A0L0SFM4-F1
#
_cell.length_a   1.000
_cell.length_b   1.000
_cell.length_c   1.000
_cell.angle_alpha   90.00
_cell.angle_beta   90.00
_cell.angle_gamma   90.00
#
_symmetry.space_group_name_H-M   'P 1'
#
loop_
_entity.id
_entity.type
_entity.pdbx_description
1 polymer ?
#
loop_
_entity_poly.entity_id
_entity_poly.type
_entity_poly.pdbx_seq_one_letter_code
_entity_poly.pdbx_strand_id
1 'polypeptide(L)' 'MTVPAPLRSRAIRLYKELLFLGRDYPHPQRFPWFRARLKRAFQGKASLTDPVEIEKALAHGDYGKREIEVFVF' A
#
# COMPACT_ATOMS: atom_id res chain seq x y z
N MET A 1 -6.10 11.71 -19.14
CA MET A 1 -4.86 11.94 -18.34
C MET A 1 -4.33 10.57 -17.90
N THR A 2 -3.09 10.24 -18.24
CA THR A 2 -2.46 8.95 -17.91
C THR A 2 -1.55 9.10 -16.70
N VAL A 3 -1.51 8.10 -15.82
CA VAL A 3 -0.60 8.09 -14.66
C VAL A 3 0.85 8.09 -15.14
N PRO A 4 1.71 8.98 -14.60
CA PRO A 4 3.15 8.95 -14.88
C PRO A 4 3.77 7.58 -14.58
N ALA A 5 4.59 7.06 -15.50
CA ALA A 5 5.24 5.75 -15.33
C ALA A 5 6.02 5.59 -14.00
N PRO A 6 6.76 6.60 -13.50
CA PRO A 6 7.45 6.50 -12.21
C PRO A 6 6.50 6.28 -11.02
N LEU A 7 5.36 6.97 -11.01
CA LEU A 7 4.36 6.85 -9.94
C LEU A 7 3.71 5.48 -9.93
N ARG A 8 3.41 4.93 -11.11
CA ARG A 8 2.88 3.58 -11.25
C ARG A 8 3.86 2.54 -10.70
N SER A 9 5.14 2.64 -11.05
CA SER A 9 6.17 1.74 -10.55
C SER A 9 6.33 1.83 -9.03
N ARG A 10 6.29 3.04 -8.46
CA ARG A 10 6.34 3.24 -7.00
C ARG A 10 5.12 2.64 -6.30
N ALA A 11 3.91 2.80 -6.83
CA ALA A 11 2.70 2.19 -6.28
C ALA A 11 2.79 0.65 -6.25
N ILE A 12 3.28 0.05 -7.33
CA ILE A 12 3.47 -1.41 -7.42
C ILE A 12 4.50 -1.89 -6.39
N ARG A 13 5.61 -1.16 -6.25
CA ARG A 13 6.66 -1.49 -5.28
C ARG A 13 6.11 -1.44 -3.85
N LEU A 14 5.46 -0.33 -3.47
CA LEU A 14 4.88 -0.16 -2.14
C LEU A 14 3.85 -1.25 -1.81
N TYR A 15 3.00 -1.62 -2.78
CA TYR A 15 2.04 -2.71 -2.60
C TYR A 15 2.73 -4.05 -2.29
N LYS A 16 3.83 -4.36 -2.97
CA LYS A 16 4.61 -5.59 -2.73
C LYS A 16 5.31 -5.57 -1.36
N GLU A 17 5.88 -4.44 -0.97
CA GLU A 17 6.53 -4.27 0.33
C GLU A 17 5.52 -4.45 1.47
N LEU A 18 4.35 -3.81 1.38
CA LEU A 18 3.27 -3.97 2.37
C LEU A 18 2.74 -5.42 2.43
N LEU A 19 2.62 -6.11 1.29
CA LEU A 19 2.26 -7.53 1.27
C LEU A 19 3.31 -8.41 1.94
N PHE A 20 4.58 -8.07 1.83
CA PHE A 20 5.65 -8.82 2.49
C PHE A 20 5.56 -8.66 4.00
N LEU A 21 5.52 -7.42 4.49
CA LEU A 21 5.39 -7.11 5.92
C LEU A 21 4.10 -7.68 6.54
N GLY A 22 3.01 -7.67 5.78
CA GLY A 22 1.72 -8.19 6.24
C GLY A 22 1.69 -9.69 6.56
N ARG A 23 2.72 -10.46 6.19
CA ARG A 23 2.82 -11.90 6.50
C ARG A 23 3.05 -12.14 7.99
N ASP A 24 3.82 -11.27 8.61
CA ASP A 24 4.19 -11.33 10.02
C ASP A 24 3.26 -10.48 10.90
N TYR A 25 2.27 -9.82 10.31
CA TYR A 25 1.31 -8.99 11.03
C TYR A 25 0.42 -9.84 11.97
N PRO A 26 0.42 -9.57 13.28
CA PRO A 26 -0.24 -10.42 14.26
C PRO A 26 -1.73 -10.08 14.37
N HIS A 27 -2.51 -10.67 13.47
CA HIS A 27 -3.97 -10.64 13.49
C HIS A 27 -4.51 -12.08 13.59
N PRO A 28 -5.65 -12.33 14.28
CA PRO A 28 -6.21 -13.68 14.40
C PRO A 28 -6.49 -14.36 13.05
N GLN A 29 -6.90 -13.57 12.06
CA GLN A 29 -7.14 -14.04 10.69
C GLN A 29 -5.89 -13.99 9.78
N ARG A 30 -4.72 -13.67 10.36
CA ARG A 30 -3.39 -13.69 9.75
C ARG A 30 -3.31 -12.92 8.41
N PHE A 31 -2.41 -13.37 7.54
CA PHE A 31 -2.14 -12.78 6.24
C PHE A 31 -3.36 -12.62 5.31
N PRO A 32 -4.32 -13.57 5.21
CA PRO A 32 -5.50 -13.40 4.35
C PRO A 32 -6.30 -12.13 4.65
N TRP A 33 -6.49 -11.79 5.93
CA TRP A 33 -7.17 -10.57 6.34
C TRP A 33 -6.40 -9.31 5.94
N PHE A 34 -5.08 -9.31 6.16
CA PHE A 34 -4.22 -8.19 5.82
C PHE A 34 -4.23 -7.94 4.30
N ARG A 35 -4.04 -9.01 3.52
CA ARG A 35 -4.08 -8.97 2.05
C ARG A 35 -5.41 -8.42 1.53
N ALA A 36 -6.54 -8.81 2.11
CA ALA A 36 -7.86 -8.32 1.70
C ALA A 36 -8.02 -6.81 1.96
N ARG A 37 -7.58 -6.33 3.13
CA ARG A 37 -7.61 -4.89 3.46
C ARG A 37 -6.68 -4.07 2.57
N LEU A 38 -5.44 -4.53 2.37
CA LEU A 38 -4.48 -3.87 1.51
C LEU A 38 -5.00 -3.77 0.06
N LYS A 39 -5.55 -4.85 -0.47
CA LYS A 39 -6.16 -4.87 -1.81
C LYS A 39 -7.27 -3.82 -1.92
N ARG A 40 -8.19 -3.78 -0.96
CA ARG A 40 -9.28 -2.78 -0.93
C ARG A 40 -8.75 -1.34 -0.89
N ALA A 41 -7.74 -1.07 -0.09
CA ALA A 41 -7.13 0.25 0.03
C ALA A 41 -6.53 0.76 -1.29
N PHE A 42 -5.85 -0.12 -2.04
CA PHE A 42 -5.28 0.21 -3.36
C PHE A 42 -6.35 0.28 -4.45
N GLN A 43 -7.34 -0.62 -4.43
CA GLN A 43 -8.46 -0.59 -5.38
C GLN A 43 -9.28 0.69 -5.26
N GLY A 44 -9.53 1.18 -4.03
CA GLY A 44 -10.26 2.43 -3.81
C GLY A 44 -9.55 3.67 -4.36
N LYS A 45 -8.25 3.56 -4.70
CA LYS A 45 -7.43 4.63 -5.28
C LYS A 45 -7.02 4.37 -6.73
N ALA A 46 -7.49 3.28 -7.35
CA ALA A 46 -7.07 2.88 -8.69
C ALA A 46 -7.51 3.85 -9.81
N SER A 47 -8.56 4.64 -9.56
CA SER A 47 -9.08 5.64 -10.49
C SER A 47 -8.35 6.99 -10.41
N LEU A 48 -7.37 7.15 -9.51
CA LEU A 48 -6.61 8.39 -9.39
C LEU A 48 -5.73 8.59 -10.63
N THR A 49 -5.88 9.74 -11.28
CA THR A 49 -5.07 10.14 -12.44
C THR A 49 -4.25 11.40 -12.20
N ASP A 50 -4.56 12.17 -11.16
CA ASP A 50 -3.81 13.36 -10.77
C ASP A 50 -2.50 12.96 -10.06
N PRO A 51 -1.32 13.34 -10.60
CA PRO A 51 -0.03 13.07 -9.98
C PRO A 51 0.06 13.52 -8.52
N VAL A 52 -0.55 14.65 -8.15
CA VAL A 52 -0.50 15.21 -6.79
C VAL A 52 -1.26 14.31 -5.82
N GLU A 53 -2.45 13.85 -6.21
CA GLU A 53 -3.26 12.95 -5.39
C GLU A 53 -2.63 11.55 -5.28
N ILE A 54 -1.96 11.08 -6.35
CA ILE A 54 -1.21 9.84 -6.31
C ILE A 54 -0.02 9.94 -5.35
N GLU A 55 0.73 11.04 -5.37
CA GLU A 55 1.84 11.28 -4.45
C GLU A 55 1.37 11.30 -2.99
N LYS A 56 0.27 11.99 -2.69
CA LYS A 56 -0.34 11.98 -1.34
C LYS A 56 -0.74 10.57 -0.92
N ALA A 57 -1.37 9.81 -1.81
CA ALA A 57 -1.75 8.42 -1.54
C ALA A 57 -0.55 7.51 -1.26
N LEU A 58 0.54 7.69 -2.01
CA LEU A 58 1.79 6.96 -1.81
C LEU A 58 2.44 7.34 -0.47
N ALA A 59 2.49 8.63 -0.13
CA ALA A 59 3.01 9.10 1.15
C ALA A 59 2.21 8.52 2.35
N HIS A 60 0.89 8.43 2.23
CA HIS A 60 0.05 7.79 3.24
C HIS A 60 0.36 6.28 3.37
N GLY A 61 0.62 5.60 2.25
CA GLY A 61 1.02 4.19 2.28
C GLY A 61 2.42 3.98 2.87
N ASP A 62 3.36 4.90 2.61
CA ASP A 62 4.70 4.91 3.23
C ASP A 62 4.61 5.12 4.75
N TYR A 63 3.71 5.97 5.22
CA TYR A 63 3.43 6.13 6.65
C TYR A 63 2.91 4.82 7.27
N GLY A 64 1.88 4.21 6.67
CA GLY A 64 1.34 2.94 7.16
C GLY A 64 2.36 1.80 7.13
N LYS A 65 3.28 1.80 6.15
CA LYS A 65 4.42 0.86 6.11
C LYS A 65 5.29 0.98 7.36
N ARG A 66 5.67 2.21 7.73
CA ARG A 66 6.50 2.45 8.94
C ARG A 66 5.81 1.99 10.21
N GLU A 67 4.51 2.22 10.34
CA GLU A 67 3.73 1.74 11.49
C GLU A 67 3.74 0.21 11.59
N ILE A 68 3.60 -0.48 10.45
CA ILE A 68 3.65 -1.94 10.42
C ILE A 68 5.06 -2.44 10.74
N GLU A 69 6.10 -1.80 10.23
CA GLU A 69 7.50 -2.13 10.57
C GLU A 69 7.74 -2.03 12.07
N VAL A 70 7.24 -0.97 12.73
CA VAL A 70 7.34 -0.81 14.19
C VAL A 70 6.55 -1.86 14.96
N PHE A 71 5.48 -2.41 14.39
CA PHE A 71 4.68 -3.45 15.04
C PHE A 71 5.28 -4.85 14.86
N VAL A 72 5.95 -5.08 13.73
CA VAL A 72 6.48 -6.39 13.33
C VAL A 72 7.91 -6.63 13.83
N PHE A 73 8.72 -5.58 13.96
CA PHE A 73 10.12 -5.62 14.44
C PHE A 73 10.25 -5.04 15.85
#